data_AF-A0A6C0L9V4-F1
#
_entry.id   AF-A0A6C0L9V4-F1
#
_cell.length_a   1.000
_cell.length_b   1.000
_cell.length_c   1.000
_cell.angle_alpha   90.00
_cell.angle_beta   90.00
_cell.angle_gamma   90.00
#
_symmetry.space_group_name_H-M   'P 1'
#
loop_
_entity.id
_entity.type
_entity.pdbx_description
1 polymer ?
#
loop_
_entity_poly.entity_id
_entity_poly.type
_entity_poly.pdbx_seq_one_letter_code
_entity_poly.pdbx_strand_id
1 'polypeptide(L)'
;MPHMEIVDIQREIAEFYNNRKDILKEAICYSVLENERLQKMIDKNLNLIDEAWMEMEYQRYNQDYYASFANNYGEKNLLEESGYIILDLDEYRVDTLNGDGTRNWIYECELGNFRKKLLKNKNKLMEILVESQVSAALAIVMLAK
;
A
#
# COMPACT_ATOMS: atom_id res chain seq x y z
N MET A 1 -0.65 15.40 13.02
CA MET A 1 -1.48 14.21 12.79
C MET A 1 -1.51 13.42 14.10
N PRO A 2 -2.63 12.80 14.49
CA PRO A 2 -2.62 11.87 15.61
C PRO A 2 -1.74 10.67 15.24
N HIS A 3 -0.81 10.29 16.12
CA HIS A 3 0.01 9.08 15.97
C HIS A 3 -0.87 7.85 16.23
N MET A 4 -0.79 6.85 15.36
CA MET A 4 -1.40 5.54 15.60
C MET A 4 -0.54 4.74 16.60
N GLU A 5 -1.17 3.95 17.47
CA GLU A 5 -0.44 3.02 18.34
C GLU A 5 0.14 1.86 17.52
N ILE A 6 1.30 1.33 17.92
CA ILE A 6 2.02 0.28 17.16
C ILE A 6 1.11 -0.94 16.88
N VAL A 7 0.33 -1.37 17.87
CA VAL A 7 -0.60 -2.51 17.72
C VAL A 7 -1.67 -2.23 16.67
N ASP A 8 -2.14 -0.99 16.57
CA ASP A 8 -3.10 -0.59 15.55
C ASP A 8 -2.45 -0.55 14.16
N ILE A 9 -1.19 -0.10 14.05
CA ILE A 9 -0.42 -0.14 12.80
C ILE A 9 -0.28 -1.57 12.28
N GLN A 10 0.14 -2.50 13.16
CA GLN A 10 0.32 -3.91 12.81
C GLN A 10 -0.97 -4.56 12.33
N ARG A 11 -2.10 -4.29 13.00
CA ARG A 11 -3.42 -4.78 12.57
C ARG A 11 -3.82 -4.19 11.23
N GLU A 12 -3.81 -2.86 11.10
CA GLU A 12 -4.29 -2.17 9.90
C GLU A 12 -3.44 -2.51 8.68
N ILE A 13 -2.11 -2.64 8.83
CA ILE A 13 -1.24 -2.99 7.70
C ILE A 13 -1.39 -4.45 7.29
N ALA A 14 -1.64 -5.37 8.23
CA ALA A 14 -1.93 -6.76 7.91
C ALA A 14 -3.25 -6.88 7.14
N GLU A 15 -4.30 -6.17 7.58
CA GLU A 15 -5.58 -6.09 6.86
C GLU A 15 -5.40 -5.48 5.47
N PHE A 16 -4.65 -4.38 5.35
CA PHE A 16 -4.31 -3.78 4.07
C PHE A 16 -3.62 -4.79 3.15
N TYR A 17 -2.60 -5.50 3.66
CA TYR A 17 -1.83 -6.47 2.89
C TYR A 17 -2.73 -7.60 2.39
N ASN A 18 -3.59 -8.16 3.24
CA ASN A 18 -4.48 -9.25 2.85
C ASN A 18 -5.51 -8.80 1.80
N ASN A 19 -5.95 -7.53 1.85
CA ASN A 19 -6.86 -6.94 0.87
C ASN A 19 -6.15 -6.21 -0.30
N ARG A 20 -4.82 -6.33 -0.42
CA ARG A 20 -4.00 -5.53 -1.34
C ARG A 20 -4.43 -5.61 -2.80
N LYS A 21 -4.97 -6.74 -3.25
CA LYS A 21 -5.39 -6.93 -4.65
C LYS A 21 -6.51 -5.96 -5.02
N ASP A 22 -7.48 -5.78 -4.14
CA ASP A 22 -8.62 -4.90 -4.35
C ASP A 22 -8.24 -3.44 -4.13
N ILE A 23 -7.51 -3.16 -3.05
CA ILE A 23 -7.09 -1.78 -2.71
C ILE A 23 -6.17 -1.19 -3.77
N LEU A 24 -5.25 -2.00 -4.30
CA LEU A 24 -4.30 -1.56 -5.31
C LEU A 24 -4.86 -1.67 -6.74
N LYS A 25 -6.12 -2.11 -6.92
CA LYS A 25 -6.73 -2.15 -8.23
C LYS A 25 -6.81 -0.73 -8.78
N GLU A 26 -6.46 -0.58 -10.06
CA GLU A 26 -6.66 0.70 -10.74
C GLU A 26 -8.17 0.92 -10.87
N ALA A 27 -8.68 1.94 -10.18
CA ALA A 27 -10.09 2.29 -10.18
C ALA A 27 -10.20 3.74 -10.68
N ILE A 28 -10.85 3.90 -11.83
CA ILE A 28 -11.25 5.19 -12.37
C ILE A 28 -12.78 5.15 -12.40
N CYS A 29 -13.42 6.11 -11.75
CA CYS A 29 -14.86 6.24 -11.82
C CYS A 29 -15.29 7.44 -12.65
N TYR A 30 -16.47 7.35 -13.27
CA TYR A 30 -17.06 8.46 -14.01
C TYR A 30 -17.62 9.56 -13.09
N SER A 31 -17.84 9.24 -11.81
CA SER A 31 -18.32 10.19 -10.82
C SER A 31 -17.16 10.92 -10.14
N VAL A 32 -17.20 12.25 -10.16
CA VAL A 32 -16.24 13.11 -9.42
C VAL A 32 -16.26 12.78 -7.93
N LEU A 33 -17.44 12.59 -7.34
CA LEU A 33 -17.57 12.25 -5.91
C LEU A 33 -16.91 10.91 -5.57
N GLU A 34 -17.01 9.92 -6.46
CA GLU A 34 -16.39 8.62 -6.25
C GLU A 34 -14.87 8.71 -6.41
N ASN A 35 -14.37 9.49 -7.38
CA ASN A 35 -12.95 9.76 -7.53
C ASN A 35 -12.36 10.50 -6.31
N GLU A 36 -13.07 11.48 -5.74
CA GLU A 36 -12.65 12.14 -4.50
C GLU A 36 -12.60 11.18 -3.30
N ARG A 37 -13.56 10.25 -3.19
CA ARG A 37 -13.54 9.20 -2.16
C ARG A 37 -12.36 8.25 -2.34
N LEU A 38 -12.09 7.82 -3.57
CA LEU A 38 -10.93 6.99 -3.90
C LEU A 38 -9.62 7.70 -3.57
N GLN A 39 -9.52 9.00 -3.85
CA GLN A 39 -8.35 9.79 -3.49
C GLN A 39 -8.10 9.81 -1.98
N LYS A 40 -9.14 10.06 -1.17
CA LYS A 40 -9.03 10.03 0.31
C LYS A 40 -8.62 8.65 0.82
N MET A 41 -9.14 7.58 0.23
CA MET A 41 -8.74 6.21 0.57
C MET A 41 -7.27 5.95 0.24
N ILE A 42 -6.80 6.38 -0.92
CA ILE A 42 -5.39 6.27 -1.30
C ILE A 42 -4.50 7.05 -0.33
N ASP A 43 -4.89 8.27 0.03
CA ASP A 43 -4.14 9.09 1.00
C ASP A 43 -4.08 8.42 2.38
N LYS A 44 -5.18 7.82 2.85
CA LYS A 44 -5.17 7.03 4.10
C LYS A 44 -4.16 5.89 4.01
N ASN A 45 -4.18 5.11 2.92
CA ASN A 45 -3.31 3.95 2.76
C ASN A 45 -1.84 4.34 2.58
N LEU A 46 -1.55 5.48 1.93
CA LEU A 46 -0.19 6.02 1.85
C LEU A 46 0.33 6.38 3.24
N ASN A 47 -0.48 7.04 4.07
CA ASN A 47 -0.10 7.38 5.44
C ASN A 47 0.13 6.12 6.29
N LEU A 48 -0.74 5.10 6.15
CA LEU A 48 -0.55 3.81 6.84
C LEU A 48 0.77 3.14 6.47
N ILE A 49 1.18 3.19 5.19
CA ILE A 49 2.48 2.67 4.76
C ILE A 49 3.62 3.50 5.34
N ASP A 50 3.51 4.83 5.33
CA ASP A 50 4.54 5.70 5.89
C ASP A 50 4.70 5.48 7.41
N GLU A 51 3.60 5.22 8.14
CA GLU A 51 3.62 4.82 9.55
C GLU A 51 4.25 3.43 9.75
N ALA A 52 3.84 2.45 8.98
CA ALA A 52 4.43 1.10 8.98
C ALA A 52 5.95 1.10 8.70
N TRP A 53 6.43 1.99 7.83
CA TRP A 53 7.85 2.15 7.56
C TRP A 53 8.65 2.72 8.72
N MET A 54 8.06 3.57 9.57
CA MET A 54 8.74 4.09 10.76
C MET A 54 9.00 3.00 11.80
N GLU A 55 8.19 1.95 11.80
CA GLU A 55 8.27 0.81 12.71
C GLU A 55 9.11 -0.37 12.15
N MET A 56 9.69 -0.22 10.95
CA MET A 56 10.49 -1.28 10.35
C MET A 56 11.89 -1.39 10.96
N GLU A 57 12.35 -2.64 11.11
CA GLU A 57 13.62 -2.96 11.73
C GLU A 57 14.50 -3.83 10.84
N TYR A 58 15.82 -3.60 10.93
CA TYR A 58 16.82 -4.44 10.30
C TYR A 58 17.10 -5.70 11.15
N GLN A 59 16.79 -6.86 10.59
CA GLN A 59 16.86 -8.14 11.32
C GLN A 59 18.24 -8.78 11.28
N ARG A 60 19.25 -8.05 11.77
CA ARG A 60 20.66 -8.50 11.76
C ARG A 60 20.89 -9.83 12.47
N TYR A 61 20.23 -10.04 13.60
CA TYR A 61 20.53 -11.17 14.50
C TYR A 61 19.81 -12.46 14.11
N ASN A 62 18.75 -12.36 13.29
CA ASN A 62 17.87 -13.46 12.91
C ASN A 62 17.96 -13.77 11.42
N GLN A 63 19.03 -13.37 10.74
CA GLN A 63 19.18 -13.54 9.28
C GLN A 63 19.02 -14.99 8.83
N ASP A 64 19.58 -15.95 9.55
CA ASP A 64 19.49 -17.37 9.20
C ASP A 64 18.05 -17.88 9.27
N TYR A 65 17.27 -17.41 10.25
CA TYR A 65 15.85 -17.74 10.38
C TYR A 65 15.06 -17.21 9.19
N TYR A 66 15.21 -15.92 8.87
CA TYR A 66 14.50 -15.30 7.75
C TYR A 66 14.94 -15.87 6.40
N ALA A 67 16.23 -16.15 6.21
CA ALA A 67 16.74 -16.76 5.00
C ALA A 67 16.21 -18.19 4.82
N SER A 68 16.16 -18.98 5.89
CA SER A 68 15.59 -20.34 5.85
C SER A 68 14.10 -20.30 5.51
N PHE A 69 13.33 -19.41 6.14
CA PHE A 69 11.92 -19.23 5.80
C PHE A 69 11.75 -18.81 4.34
N ALA A 70 12.46 -17.77 3.90
CA ALA A 70 12.37 -17.25 2.56
C ALA A 70 12.74 -18.29 1.49
N ASN A 71 13.70 -19.18 1.78
CA ASN A 71 14.01 -20.30 0.90
C ASN A 71 12.87 -21.32 0.83
N ASN A 72 12.23 -21.65 1.95
CA ASN A 72 11.14 -22.63 2.02
C ASN A 72 9.87 -22.16 1.28
N TYR A 73 9.59 -20.86 1.29
CA TYR A 73 8.40 -20.27 0.70
C TYR A 73 8.65 -19.51 -0.61
N GLY A 74 9.87 -19.60 -1.16
CA GLY A 74 10.23 -18.93 -2.43
C GLY A 74 10.28 -17.40 -2.35
N GLU A 75 10.44 -16.84 -1.16
CA GLU A 75 10.48 -15.39 -0.86
C GLU A 75 11.92 -14.84 -0.78
N LYS A 76 12.94 -15.61 -1.17
CA LYS A 76 14.36 -15.21 -1.09
C LYS A 76 14.63 -13.84 -1.72
N ASN A 77 14.09 -13.59 -2.91
CA ASN A 77 14.28 -12.31 -3.60
C ASN A 77 13.67 -11.14 -2.81
N LEU A 78 12.53 -11.34 -2.13
CA LEU A 78 11.93 -10.28 -1.30
C LEU A 78 12.84 -9.92 -0.13
N LEU A 79 13.39 -10.93 0.55
CA LEU A 79 14.29 -10.72 1.69
C LEU A 79 15.58 -9.99 1.26
N GLU A 80 16.14 -10.36 0.11
CA GLU A 80 17.34 -9.71 -0.43
C GLU A 80 17.06 -8.27 -0.88
N GLU A 81 15.96 -8.04 -1.60
CA GLU A 81 15.55 -6.70 -2.03
C GLU A 81 15.19 -5.78 -0.86
N SER A 82 14.65 -6.33 0.23
CA SER A 82 14.35 -5.57 1.44
C SER A 82 15.59 -5.26 2.28
N GLY A 83 16.76 -5.82 1.93
CA GLY A 83 17.97 -5.68 2.73
C GLY A 83 17.81 -6.21 4.15
N TYR A 84 17.01 -7.27 4.35
CA TYR A 84 16.63 -7.81 5.67
C TYR A 84 15.90 -6.83 6.59
N ILE A 85 15.32 -5.77 6.01
CA ILE A 85 14.41 -4.87 6.71
C ILE A 85 13.00 -5.42 6.58
N ILE A 86 12.32 -5.55 7.71
CA ILE A 86 10.94 -6.03 7.80
C ILE A 86 10.15 -5.20 8.81
N LEU A 87 8.83 -5.29 8.72
CA LEU A 87 7.91 -4.93 9.80
C LEU A 87 7.45 -6.20 10.48
N ASP A 88 7.67 -6.33 11.78
CA ASP A 88 7.08 -7.39 12.59
C ASP A 88 5.60 -7.08 12.87
N LEU A 89 4.73 -8.03 12.57
CA LEU A 89 3.28 -7.95 12.77
C LEU A 89 2.83 -8.60 14.09
N ASP A 90 3.76 -9.07 14.92
CA ASP A 90 3.50 -9.76 16.18
C ASP A 90 2.55 -10.97 15.99
N GLU A 91 1.30 -10.86 16.43
CA GLU A 91 0.29 -11.92 16.31
C GLU A 91 -0.47 -11.92 14.96
N TYR A 92 -0.40 -10.83 14.20
CA TYR A 92 -1.10 -10.71 12.92
C TYR A 92 -0.36 -11.45 11.81
N ARG A 93 -1.13 -11.97 10.84
CA ARG A 93 -0.60 -12.80 9.76
C ARG A 93 -0.99 -12.30 8.39
N VAL A 94 -0.06 -12.45 7.47
CA VAL A 94 -0.24 -12.21 6.04
C VAL A 94 0.12 -13.44 5.25
N ASP A 95 -0.58 -13.63 4.13
CA ASP A 95 -0.29 -14.73 3.21
C ASP A 95 1.06 -14.53 2.53
N THR A 96 1.83 -15.60 2.38
CA THR A 96 3.02 -15.61 1.51
C THR A 96 2.62 -15.36 0.07
N LEU A 97 3.53 -14.85 -0.77
CA LEU A 97 3.17 -14.50 -2.16
C LEU A 97 2.71 -15.71 -3.00
N ASN A 98 3.24 -16.90 -2.72
CA ASN A 98 2.81 -18.14 -3.37
C ASN A 98 1.49 -18.69 -2.81
N GLY A 99 1.01 -18.18 -1.66
CA GLY A 99 -0.22 -18.63 -1.01
C GLY A 99 -0.10 -19.98 -0.28
N ASP A 100 1.11 -20.55 -0.21
CA ASP A 100 1.34 -21.86 0.42
C ASP A 100 1.59 -21.77 1.94
N GLY A 101 1.58 -20.56 2.50
CA GLY A 101 1.81 -20.33 3.93
C GLY A 101 1.42 -18.94 4.39
N THR A 102 1.71 -18.67 5.67
CA THR A 102 1.50 -17.37 6.31
C THR A 102 2.77 -16.96 7.05
N ARG A 103 3.01 -15.66 7.16
CA ARG A 103 4.07 -15.07 7.97
C ARG A 103 3.52 -13.90 8.80
N ASN A 104 4.20 -13.57 9.87
CA ASN A 104 3.88 -12.45 10.75
C ASN A 104 4.86 -11.28 10.55
N TRP A 105 5.33 -11.08 9.31
CA TRP A 105 6.09 -9.88 8.96
C TRP A 105 5.78 -9.44 7.54
N ILE A 106 6.12 -8.20 7.20
CA ILE A 106 6.09 -7.66 5.84
C ILE A 106 7.51 -7.23 5.45
N TYR A 107 7.96 -7.54 4.23
CA TYR A 107 9.26 -7.10 3.74
C TYR A 107 9.20 -5.62 3.34
N GLU A 108 10.25 -4.84 3.62
CA GLU A 108 10.32 -3.41 3.23
C GLU A 108 9.98 -3.17 1.76
N CYS A 109 10.55 -3.99 0.87
CA CYS A 109 10.39 -3.85 -0.56
C CYS A 109 8.93 -4.01 -1.01
N GLU A 110 8.12 -4.78 -0.28
CA GLU A 110 6.69 -4.97 -0.55
C GLU A 110 5.91 -3.69 -0.27
N LEU A 111 6.14 -3.07 0.90
CA LEU A 111 5.54 -1.77 1.24
C LEU A 111 5.94 -0.71 0.21
N GLY A 112 7.21 -0.69 -0.19
CA GLY A 112 7.69 0.20 -1.26
C GLY A 112 6.96 0.00 -2.59
N ASN A 113 6.69 -1.26 -2.96
CA ASN A 113 5.94 -1.58 -4.17
C ASN A 113 4.47 -1.17 -4.08
N PHE A 114 3.81 -1.39 -2.93
CA PHE A 114 2.44 -0.94 -2.70
C PHE A 114 2.34 0.58 -2.78
N ARG A 115 3.26 1.29 -2.14
CA ARG A 115 3.32 2.75 -2.16
C ARG A 115 3.48 3.30 -3.57
N LYS A 116 4.41 2.75 -4.36
CA LYS A 116 4.59 3.12 -5.78
C LYS A 116 3.30 2.96 -6.58
N LYS A 117 2.56 1.87 -6.35
CA LYS A 117 1.30 1.60 -7.05
C LYS A 117 0.18 2.55 -6.62
N LEU A 118 0.06 2.84 -5.31
CA LEU A 118 -0.88 3.83 -4.80
C LEU A 118 -0.62 5.23 -5.34
N LEU A 119 0.65 5.66 -5.40
CA LEU A 119 1.03 6.95 -6.00
C LEU A 119 0.69 7.02 -7.49
N LYS A 120 0.93 5.93 -8.23
CA LYS A 120 0.52 5.85 -9.63
C LYS A 120 -0.99 6.02 -9.79
N ASN A 121 -1.78 5.35 -8.94
CA ASN A 121 -3.24 5.48 -8.95
C ASN A 121 -3.68 6.90 -8.59
N LYS A 122 -3.04 7.53 -7.58
CA LYS A 122 -3.31 8.92 -7.18
C LYS A 122 -3.09 9.90 -8.33
N ASN A 123 -1.95 9.78 -9.04
CA ASN A 123 -1.63 10.66 -10.16
C ASN A 123 -2.66 10.54 -11.29
N LYS A 124 -3.04 9.31 -11.67
CA LYS A 124 -4.08 9.08 -12.68
C LYS A 124 -5.43 9.68 -12.28
N LEU A 125 -5.84 9.52 -11.02
CA LEU A 125 -7.08 10.12 -10.52
C LEU A 125 -7.04 11.66 -10.59
N MET A 126 -5.90 12.27 -10.25
CA MET A 126 -5.72 13.72 -10.37
C MET A 126 -5.84 14.21 -11.82
N GLU A 127 -5.23 13.50 -12.77
CA GLU A 127 -5.33 13.82 -14.21
C GLU A 127 -6.81 13.84 -14.66
N ILE A 128 -7.58 12.82 -14.30
CA ILE A 128 -8.99 12.69 -14.68
C ILE A 128 -9.88 13.76 -14.03
N LEU A 129 -9.62 14.09 -12.76
CA LEU A 129 -10.37 15.14 -12.07
C LEU A 129 -10.13 16.51 -12.72
N VAL A 130 -8.88 16.81 -13.10
CA VAL A 130 -8.53 18.05 -13.80
C VAL A 130 -9.19 18.10 -15.18
N GLU A 131 -9.12 17.02 -15.97
CA GLU A 131 -9.78 16.94 -17.28
C GLU A 131 -11.31 17.14 -17.18
N SER A 132 -11.93 16.56 -16.15
CA SER A 132 -13.37 16.70 -15.91
C SER A 132 -13.76 18.13 -15.58
N GLN A 133 -12.97 18.80 -14.72
CA GLN A 133 -13.19 20.20 -14.34
C GLN A 133 -13.03 21.16 -15.52
N VAL A 134 -11.97 20.97 -16.34
CA VAL A 134 -11.74 21.77 -17.55
C VAL A 134 -12.91 21.59 -18.53
N SER A 135 -13.35 20.35 -18.75
CA SER A 135 -14.47 20.04 -19.64
C SER A 135 -15.78 20.69 -19.18
N ALA A 136 -16.07 20.63 -17.88
CA ALA A 136 -17.24 21.29 -17.30
C ALA A 136 -17.19 22.82 -17.46
N ALA A 137 -16.03 23.44 -17.22
CA ALA A 137 -15.84 24.88 -17.39
C ALA A 137 -16.07 25.32 -18.85
N LEU A 138 -15.54 24.57 -19.83
CA LEU A 138 -15.75 24.85 -21.25
C LEU A 138 -17.24 24.75 -21.63
N ALA A 139 -17.95 23.74 -21.14
CA ALA A 139 -19.39 23.59 -21.41
C ALA A 139 -20.20 24.77 -20.87
N ILE A 140 -19.90 25.24 -19.65
CA ILE A 140 -20.54 26.42 -19.05
C ILE A 140 -20.30 27.67 -19.92
N VAL A 141 -19.05 27.88 -20.36
CA VAL A 141 -18.71 29.02 -21.25
C VAL A 141 -19.44 28.95 -22.58
N MET A 142 -19.63 27.75 -23.15
CA MET A 142 -20.38 27.57 -24.40
C MET A 142 -21.89 27.81 -24.22
N LEU A 143 -22.47 27.45 -23.08
CA LEU A 143 -23.88 27.66 -22.77
C LEU A 143 -24.20 29.12 -22.37
N ALA A 144 -23.21 29.86 -21.89
CA ALA A 144 -23.34 31.27 -21.54
C ALA A 144 -23.23 32.23 -22.75
N LYS A 145 -23.05 31.69 -23.96
CA LYS A 145 -23.06 32.42 -25.24
C LYS A 145 -24.36 32.19 -25.98
#